data_AF-A0A8S4F4B0-F1
#
_entry.id   AF-A0A8S4F4B0-F1
#
_cell.length_a   1.000
_cell.length_b   1.000
_cell.length_c   1.000
_cell.angle_alpha   90.00
_cell.angle_beta   90.00
_cell.angle_gamma   90.00
#
_symmetry.space_group_name_H-M   'P 1'
#
loop_
_entity.id
_entity.type
_entity.pdbx_description
1 polymer ?
#
loop_
_entity_poly.entity_id
_entity_poly.type
_entity_poly.pdbx_seq_one_letter_code
_entity_poly.pdbx_strand_id
1 'polypeptide(L)'
;METEGSQGNSSTTVDSSQLCIGPRDSNFPHLRPIERGQGRRRKGRPAITWRRSILSDLNAVGISWDEAKERAQDRNVWRKTVEALYSSWS
;
A
#
# COMPACT_ATOMS: atom_id res chain seq x y z
N MET A 1 -47.23 -17.19 13.39
CA MET A 1 -46.53 -17.51 12.13
C MET A 1 -46.09 -16.16 11.61
N GLU A 2 -44.83 -15.77 11.56
CA GLU A 2 -43.57 -16.54 11.49
C GLU A 2 -42.48 -15.80 12.30
N THR A 3 -41.45 -16.55 12.67
CA THR A 3 -40.16 -16.13 13.25
C THR A 3 -39.40 -15.22 12.25
N GLU A 4 -38.32 -14.47 12.54
CA GLU A 4 -36.96 -14.82 13.00
C GLU A 4 -36.27 -13.48 13.35
N GLY A 5 -35.43 -13.31 14.38
CA GLY A 5 -34.02 -13.73 14.49
C GLY A 5 -33.24 -12.53 15.07
N SER A 6 -32.73 -12.60 16.31
CA SER A 6 -31.33 -12.88 16.70
C SER A 6 -30.30 -12.05 15.90
N GLN A 7 -29.29 -11.36 16.44
CA GLN A 7 -28.62 -11.41 17.74
C GLN A 7 -27.58 -10.26 17.72
N GLY A 8 -27.26 -9.67 18.87
CA GLY A 8 -26.18 -8.68 18.96
C GLY A 8 -25.91 -8.30 20.40
N ASN A 9 -25.33 -9.24 21.14
CA ASN A 9 -24.87 -9.07 22.51
C ASN A 9 -23.59 -8.23 22.56
N SER A 10 -23.62 -7.25 23.47
CA SER A 10 -22.53 -6.38 23.88
C SER A 10 -21.36 -7.16 24.52
N SER A 11 -20.11 -6.75 24.29
CA SER A 11 -19.23 -6.17 25.34
C SER A 11 -17.79 -5.98 24.86
N THR A 12 -17.39 -4.70 24.85
CA THR A 12 -16.09 -4.07 25.12
C THR A 12 -14.81 -4.94 25.16
N THR A 13 -13.87 -4.65 24.25
CA THR A 13 -12.42 -4.83 24.47
C THR A 13 -11.69 -3.73 23.68
N VAL A 14 -11.35 -2.68 24.41
CA VAL A 14 -10.35 -1.63 24.18
C VAL A 14 -9.97 -1.31 22.72
N ASP A 15 -10.72 -0.39 22.10
CA ASP A 15 -10.26 0.31 20.91
C ASP A 15 -9.14 1.29 21.30
N SER A 16 -7.94 1.07 20.75
CA SER A 16 -6.71 1.86 21.01
C SER A 16 -6.79 3.31 20.51
N SER A 17 -7.96 3.81 20.16
CA SER A 17 -8.22 5.22 19.81
C SER A 17 -8.28 6.13 21.04
N GLN A 18 -8.22 5.59 22.25
CA GLN A 18 -8.10 6.36 23.49
C GLN A 18 -6.63 6.55 23.88
N LEU A 19 -5.87 7.32 23.10
CA LEU A 19 -4.81 8.18 23.64
C LEU A 19 -4.66 9.46 22.79
N CYS A 20 -5.48 10.43 23.19
CA CYS A 20 -5.35 11.90 23.16
C CYS A 20 -4.62 12.62 22.01
N ILE A 21 -5.40 13.36 21.21
CA ILE A 21 -5.31 14.84 21.22
C ILE A 21 -6.73 15.41 21.32
N GLY A 22 -7.05 16.07 22.43
CA GLY A 22 -8.38 16.56 22.79
C GLY A 22 -8.84 17.81 22.01
N PRO A 23 -10.03 18.36 22.33
CA PRO A 23 -10.57 19.54 21.67
C PRO A 23 -10.06 20.84 22.32
N ARG A 24 -10.19 21.94 21.54
CA ARG A 24 -10.15 23.36 21.95
C ARG A 24 -8.76 23.98 22.12
N ASP A 25 -8.28 24.54 21.00
CA ASP A 25 -7.92 25.96 20.97
C ASP A 25 -8.38 26.56 19.63
N SER A 26 -9.27 27.54 19.74
CA SER A 26 -9.95 28.21 18.64
C SER A 26 -9.04 29.21 17.94
N ASN A 27 -8.00 28.78 17.21
CA ASN A 27 -7.29 29.65 16.27
C ASN A 27 -6.37 28.90 15.28
N PHE A 28 -6.92 28.01 14.46
CA PHE A 28 -6.22 27.63 13.23
C PHE A 28 -6.67 28.59 12.14
N PRO A 29 -5.78 29.45 11.59
CA PRO A 29 -6.14 30.27 10.45
C PRO A 29 -6.61 29.32 9.36
N HIS A 30 -7.79 29.56 8.79
CA HIS A 30 -8.34 28.78 7.69
C HIS A 30 -7.29 28.63 6.59
N LEU A 31 -6.52 27.55 6.63
CA LEU A 31 -5.65 27.16 5.54
C LEU A 31 -6.59 26.88 4.39
N ARG A 32 -6.58 27.77 3.40
CA ARG A 32 -7.45 27.68 2.23
C ARG A 32 -7.27 26.30 1.61
N PRO A 33 -8.35 25.63 1.20
CA PRO A 33 -8.26 24.45 0.36
C PRO A 33 -7.39 24.80 -0.85
N ILE A 34 -6.23 24.17 -0.96
CA ILE A 34 -5.46 24.22 -2.19
C ILE A 34 -6.36 23.71 -3.30
N GLU A 35 -6.73 24.59 -4.22
CA GLU A 35 -7.51 24.25 -5.40
C GLU A 35 -6.80 23.08 -6.10
N ARG A 36 -7.47 21.93 -6.14
CA ARG A 36 -7.00 20.77 -6.91
C ARG A 36 -7.22 21.09 -8.38
N GLY A 37 -6.32 21.88 -8.94
CA GLY A 37 -6.12 21.99 -10.38
C GLY A 37 -5.92 20.58 -10.91
N GLN A 38 -6.93 20.05 -11.58
CA GLN A 38 -6.92 18.71 -12.13
C GLN A 38 -5.75 18.62 -13.13
N GLY A 39 -4.81 17.69 -12.88
CA GLY A 39 -3.92 17.19 -13.93
C GLY A 39 -2.42 17.36 -13.73
N ARG A 40 -1.90 18.03 -12.70
CA ARG A 40 -0.44 18.12 -12.50
C ARG A 40 0.03 17.37 -11.25
N ARG A 41 0.82 16.31 -11.46
CA ARG A 41 1.49 15.59 -10.37
C ARG A 41 2.36 16.57 -9.59
N ARG A 42 2.36 16.48 -8.26
CA ARG A 42 3.27 17.27 -7.42
C ARG A 42 4.71 17.00 -7.87
N LYS A 43 5.42 18.05 -8.31
CA LYS A 43 6.87 17.99 -8.59
C LYS A 43 7.57 17.38 -7.37
N GLY A 44 8.42 16.39 -7.61
CA GLY A 44 9.15 15.67 -6.56
C GLY A 44 8.53 14.33 -6.14
N ARG A 45 7.28 14.01 -6.50
CA ARG A 45 6.75 12.65 -6.25
C ARG A 45 7.15 11.71 -7.40
N PRO A 46 7.87 10.61 -7.14
CA PRO A 46 8.19 9.62 -8.16
C PRO A 46 6.94 9.18 -8.93
N ALA A 47 7.03 9.16 -10.26
CA ALA A 47 5.93 8.74 -11.13
C ALA A 47 5.61 7.25 -10.92
N ILE A 48 6.65 6.46 -10.73
CA ILE A 48 6.61 5.04 -10.47
C ILE A 48 7.07 4.77 -9.04
N THR A 49 6.40 3.85 -8.38
CA THR A 49 6.85 3.34 -7.08
C THR A 49 7.74 2.12 -7.33
N TRP A 50 8.68 1.86 -6.43
CA TRP A 50 9.56 0.68 -6.49
C TRP A 50 8.77 -0.62 -6.71
N ARG A 51 7.63 -0.79 -6.02
CA ARG A 51 6.75 -1.95 -6.20
C ARG A 51 6.24 -2.09 -7.64
N ARG A 52 5.92 -0.98 -8.32
CA ARG A 52 5.45 -1.00 -9.71
C ARG A 52 6.57 -1.34 -10.68
N SER A 53 7.79 -0.86 -10.43
CA SER A 53 8.96 -1.26 -11.22
C SER A 53 9.21 -2.77 -11.11
N ILE A 54 9.25 -3.31 -9.88
CA ILE A 54 9.51 -4.75 -9.71
C ILE A 54 8.37 -5.58 -10.31
N LEU A 55 7.11 -5.18 -10.11
CA LEU A 55 5.99 -5.91 -10.72
C LEU A 55 6.07 -5.91 -12.26
N SER A 56 6.53 -4.81 -12.86
CA SER A 56 6.78 -4.73 -14.30
C SER A 56 7.87 -5.70 -14.72
N ASP A 57 8.99 -5.71 -14.00
CA ASP A 57 10.12 -6.60 -14.27
C ASP A 57 9.69 -8.07 -14.14
N LEU A 58 9.00 -8.43 -13.06
CA LEU A 58 8.48 -9.78 -12.84
C LEU A 58 7.47 -10.22 -13.90
N ASN A 59 6.62 -9.30 -14.37
CA ASN A 59 5.68 -9.58 -15.45
C ASN A 59 6.42 -9.87 -16.77
N ALA A 60 7.55 -9.21 -17.04
CA ALA A 60 8.34 -9.46 -18.24
C ALA A 60 8.89 -10.90 -18.31
N VAL A 61 9.10 -11.55 -17.15
CA VAL A 61 9.51 -12.96 -17.04
C VAL A 61 8.36 -13.90 -16.69
N GLY A 62 7.12 -13.38 -16.61
CA GLY A 62 5.92 -14.18 -16.32
C GLY A 62 5.85 -14.75 -14.89
N ILE A 63 6.56 -14.13 -13.94
CA ILE A 63 6.62 -14.60 -12.54
C ILE A 63 5.64 -13.78 -11.69
N SER A 64 4.88 -14.46 -10.83
CA SER A 64 3.99 -13.78 -9.88
C SER A 64 4.77 -13.17 -8.71
N TRP A 65 4.17 -12.19 -8.02
CA TRP A 65 4.81 -11.57 -6.85
C TRP A 65 5.09 -12.58 -5.72
N ASP A 66 4.20 -13.54 -5.50
CA ASP A 66 4.37 -14.54 -4.43
C ASP A 66 5.43 -15.58 -4.80
N GLU A 67 5.46 -16.02 -6.06
CA GLU A 67 6.53 -16.89 -6.56
C GLU A 67 7.90 -16.20 -6.50
N ALA A 68 7.97 -14.90 -6.78
CA ALA A 68 9.18 -14.12 -6.63
C ALA A 68 9.66 -14.07 -5.16
N LYS A 69 8.75 -14.00 -4.18
CA LYS A 69 9.12 -14.08 -2.76
C LYS A 69 9.67 -15.44 -2.39
N GLU A 70 9.07 -16.53 -2.88
CA GLU A 70 9.56 -17.88 -2.64
C GLU A 70 10.96 -18.06 -3.21
N ARG A 71 11.16 -17.64 -4.47
CA ARG A 71 12.48 -17.65 -5.13
C ARG A 71 13.51 -16.75 -4.44
N ALA A 72 13.08 -15.67 -3.80
CA ALA A 72 13.96 -14.77 -3.05
C ALA A 72 14.51 -15.37 -1.76
N GLN A 73 13.91 -16.46 -1.24
CA GLN A 73 14.42 -17.18 -0.07
C GLN A 73 15.75 -17.88 -0.38
N ASP A 74 15.90 -18.41 -1.59
CA ASP A 74 17.17 -18.96 -2.08
C ASP A 74 17.96 -17.89 -2.84
N ARG A 75 19.11 -17.50 -2.27
CA ARG A 75 19.96 -16.45 -2.83
C ARG A 75 20.47 -16.75 -4.25
N ASN A 76 20.74 -18.03 -4.56
CA ASN A 76 21.25 -18.46 -5.86
C ASN A 76 20.14 -18.43 -6.91
N VAL A 77 18.95 -18.90 -6.55
CA VAL A 77 17.76 -18.85 -7.41
C VAL A 77 17.38 -17.40 -7.70
N TRP A 78 17.41 -16.54 -6.67
CA TRP A 78 17.16 -15.12 -6.84
C TRP A 78 18.17 -14.45 -7.77
N ARG A 79 19.47 -14.74 -7.60
CA ARG A 79 20.52 -14.18 -8.47
C ARG A 79 20.29 -14.54 -9.93
N LYS A 80 20.03 -15.82 -10.23
CA LYS A 80 19.73 -16.28 -11.60
C LYS A 80 18.49 -15.61 -12.18
N THR A 81 17.47 -15.38 -11.35
CA THR A 81 16.23 -14.70 -11.77
C THR A 81 16.51 -13.23 -12.14
N VAL A 82 17.31 -12.53 -11.33
CA VAL A 82 17.71 -11.13 -11.60
C VAL A 82 18.66 -11.04 -12.79
N GLU A 83 19.59 -11.97 -12.94
CA GLU A 83 20.45 -12.08 -14.13
C GLU A 83 19.59 -12.27 -15.37
N ALA A 84 18.65 -13.21 -15.40
CA ALA A 84 17.75 -13.40 -16.53
C ALA A 84 16.94 -12.14 -16.90
N LEU A 85 16.55 -11.34 -15.90
CA LEU A 85 15.85 -10.07 -16.11
C LEU A 85 16.75 -9.01 -16.77
N TYR A 86 17.98 -8.84 -16.28
CA TYR A 86 18.85 -7.73 -16.66
C TYR A 86 19.95 -8.10 -17.67
N SER A 87 20.13 -9.39 -17.99
CA SER A 87 21.02 -9.86 -19.07
C SER A 87 20.55 -9.44 -20.46
N SER A 88 19.27 -9.08 -20.61
CA SER A 88 18.74 -8.50 -21.85
C SER A 88 19.14 -7.02 -22.07
N TRP A 89 19.71 -6.38 -21.05
CA TRP A 89 20.14 -4.98 -21.08
C TRP A 89 21.65 -4.82 -21.35
N SER A 90 22.40 -5.93 -21.46
CA SER A 90 23.82 -5.95 -21.89
C SER A 90 23.96 -6.29 -23.36
#